data_AF-A0A4Q0YQX6-F1
#
_entry.id   AF-A0A4Q0YQX6-F1
#
_cell.length_a   1.000
_cell.length_b   1.000
_cell.length_c   1.000
_cell.angle_alpha   90.00
_cell.angle_beta   90.00
_cell.angle_gamma   90.00
#
_symmetry.space_group_name_H-M   'P 1'
#
loop_
_entity.id
_entity.type
_entity.pdbx_description
1 polymer ?
#
loop_
_entity_poly.entity_id
_entity_poly.type
_entity_poly.pdbx_seq_one_letter_code
_entity_poly.pdbx_strand_id
1 'polypeptide(L)'
;MKDDGEEQEDPDSKPIDLNVGLDEFPDMLNEVEPYDVDKSGEAANNMDLAKAYLEMNDVDGAMALLEKVMTSGDSNLKSEAMEIMEKLH
;
A
#
# COMPACT_ATOMS: atom_id res chain seq x y z
N MET A 1 38.29 -39.69 -22.24
CA MET A 1 37.77 -38.82 -21.17
C MET A 1 36.30 -39.16 -21.07
N LYS A 2 35.88 -39.85 -20.00
CA LYS A 2 34.46 -40.09 -19.72
C LYS A 2 33.99 -38.83 -19.00
N ASP A 3 33.14 -38.07 -19.69
CA ASP A 3 32.46 -36.92 -19.12
C ASP A 3 31.27 -37.51 -18.35
N ASP A 4 31.47 -37.73 -17.05
CA ASP A 4 30.40 -38.12 -16.12
C ASP A 4 29.56 -36.85 -15.86
N GLY A 5 28.72 -36.50 -16.84
CA GLY A 5 27.79 -35.39 -16.75
C GLY A 5 26.71 -35.73 -15.74
N GLU A 6 26.85 -35.22 -14.52
CA GLU A 6 25.78 -35.19 -13.53
C GLU A 6 24.58 -34.47 -14.16
N GLU A 7 23.45 -35.17 -14.28
CA GLU A 7 22.18 -34.59 -14.72
C GLU A 7 21.81 -33.47 -13.74
N GLN A 8 22.10 -32.22 -14.12
CA GLN A 8 21.67 -31.05 -13.37
C GLN A 8 20.15 -30.99 -13.45
N GLU A 9 19.47 -31.35 -12.36
CA GLU A 9 18.03 -31.20 -12.26
C GLU A 9 17.65 -29.73 -12.50
N ASP A 10 16.81 -29.50 -13.51
CA ASP A 10 16.26 -28.18 -13.82
C ASP A 10 15.50 -27.64 -12.61
N PRO A 11 15.92 -26.50 -12.01
CA PRO A 11 15.25 -25.93 -10.85
C PRO A 11 13.80 -25.52 -11.13
N ASP A 12 13.44 -25.29 -12.40
CA ASP A 12 12.08 -24.94 -12.83
C ASP A 12 11.17 -26.17 -13.03
N SER A 13 11.74 -27.40 -12.97
CA SER A 13 10.97 -28.65 -13.08
C SER A 13 10.20 -29.01 -11.80
N LYS A 14 10.52 -28.38 -10.67
CA LYS A 14 9.90 -28.65 -9.38
C LYS A 14 8.64 -27.78 -9.23
N PRO A 15 7.51 -28.35 -8.75
CA PRO A 15 6.33 -27.56 -8.46
C PRO A 15 6.65 -26.52 -7.39
N ILE A 16 6.19 -25.29 -7.61
CA ILE A 16 6.35 -24.18 -6.67
C ILE A 16 5.61 -24.55 -5.38
N ASP A 17 6.36 -24.79 -4.31
CA ASP A 17 5.79 -24.94 -2.97
C ASP A 17 5.47 -23.55 -2.40
N LEU A 18 4.18 -23.26 -2.27
CA LEU A 18 3.66 -21.98 -1.76
C LEU A 18 3.39 -22.02 -0.24
N ASN A 19 3.80 -23.10 0.45
CA ASN A 19 3.66 -23.20 1.89
C ASN A 19 4.68 -22.30 2.60
N VAL A 20 4.30 -21.05 2.83
CA VAL A 20 5.12 -20.01 3.47
C VAL A 20 5.15 -20.10 5.02
N GLY A 21 4.68 -21.19 5.62
CA GLY A 21 4.74 -21.39 7.07
C GLY A 21 3.89 -20.44 7.91
N LEU A 22 2.84 -19.82 7.31
CA LEU A 22 1.94 -18.89 8.01
C LEU A 22 1.15 -19.55 9.15
N ASP A 23 1.00 -20.87 9.12
CA ASP A 23 0.31 -21.66 10.16
C ASP A 23 1.16 -21.88 11.42
N GLU A 24 2.47 -21.63 11.37
CA GLU A 24 3.44 -21.94 12.43
C GLU A 24 3.55 -20.81 13.48
N PHE A 25 2.85 -19.70 13.28
CA PHE A 25 2.85 -18.54 14.17
C PHE A 25 1.45 -18.17 14.70
N PRO A 26 0.69 -19.10 15.32
CA PRO A 26 -0.64 -18.80 15.86
C PRO A 26 -0.60 -17.73 16.94
N ASP A 27 0.51 -17.62 17.69
CA ASP A 27 0.69 -16.65 18.77
C ASP A 27 0.86 -15.21 18.26
N MET A 28 1.35 -15.00 17.03
CA MET A 28 1.45 -13.66 16.42
C MET A 28 0.09 -13.13 15.94
N LEU A 29 -0.86 -14.03 15.66
CA LEU A 29 -2.20 -13.68 15.20
C LEU A 29 -3.16 -13.35 16.36
N ASN A 30 -2.84 -13.76 17.58
CA ASN A 30 -3.73 -13.64 18.74
C ASN A 30 -3.66 -12.28 19.45
N GLU A 31 -2.61 -11.48 19.22
CA GLU A 31 -2.42 -10.14 19.82
C GLU A 31 -2.62 -8.98 18.82
N VAL A 32 -3.17 -9.26 17.64
CA VAL A 32 -3.57 -8.19 16.73
C VAL A 32 -4.93 -7.66 17.22
N GLU A 33 -4.91 -6.67 18.11
CA GLU A 33 -6.07 -5.79 18.20
C GLU A 33 -6.39 -5.30 16.77
N PRO A 34 -7.67 -5.26 16.36
CA PRO A 34 -8.06 -4.65 15.10
C PRO A 34 -7.75 -3.15 15.18
N TYR A 35 -6.49 -2.81 14.98
CA TYR A 35 -6.06 -1.46 14.68
C TYR A 35 -6.71 -1.16 13.32
N ASP A 36 -7.60 -0.18 13.29
CA ASP A 36 -8.32 0.24 12.08
C ASP A 36 -7.32 0.97 11.17
N VAL A 37 -6.40 0.20 10.57
CA VAL A 37 -5.39 0.68 9.62
C VAL A 37 -6.07 1.26 8.38
N ASP A 38 -7.28 0.79 8.05
CA ASP A 38 -8.02 1.17 6.86
C ASP A 38 -8.35 2.67 6.87
N LYS A 39 -8.82 3.22 7.99
CA LYS A 39 -9.26 4.63 8.05
C LYS A 39 -8.13 5.65 7.97
N SER A 40 -7.00 5.41 8.62
CA SER A 40 -5.84 6.31 8.51
C SER A 40 -5.07 6.06 7.21
N GLY A 41 -4.98 4.82 6.74
CA GLY A 41 -4.27 4.47 5.51
C GLY A 41 -4.95 5.02 4.25
N GLU A 42 -6.28 4.95 4.17
CA GLU A 42 -7.02 5.44 3.01
C GLU A 42 -6.89 6.97 2.85
N ALA A 43 -6.99 7.72 3.95
CA ALA A 43 -6.85 9.17 3.92
C ALA A 43 -5.42 9.61 3.53
N ALA A 44 -4.40 8.93 4.06
CA ALA A 44 -3.01 9.19 3.68
C ALA A 44 -2.75 8.87 2.21
N ASN A 45 -3.24 7.72 1.72
CA ASN A 45 -3.13 7.36 0.30
C ASN A 45 -3.84 8.37 -0.62
N ASN A 46 -5.05 8.80 -0.25
CA ASN A 46 -5.78 9.82 -1.01
C ASN A 46 -5.04 11.16 -1.03
N MET A 47 -4.36 11.54 0.06
CA MET A 47 -3.50 12.73 0.11
C MET A 47 -2.32 12.62 -0.87
N ASP A 48 -1.63 11.49 -0.89
CA ASP A 48 -0.49 11.26 -1.78
C ASP A 48 -0.92 11.26 -3.25
N LEU A 49 -2.06 10.62 -3.56
CA LEU A 49 -2.65 10.67 -4.90
C LEU A 49 -3.03 12.10 -5.28
N ALA A 50 -3.64 12.88 -4.39
CA ALA A 50 -3.99 14.26 -4.69
C ALA A 50 -2.75 15.08 -5.09
N LYS A 51 -1.64 14.92 -4.36
CA LYS A 51 -0.36 15.58 -4.70
C LYS A 51 0.15 15.15 -6.07
N ALA A 52 0.10 13.86 -6.41
CA ALA A 52 0.50 13.37 -7.73
C ALA A 52 -0.36 13.95 -8.86
N TYR A 53 -1.68 14.11 -8.64
CA TYR A 53 -2.58 14.73 -9.60
C TYR A 53 -2.24 16.21 -9.82
N LEU A 54 -1.89 16.94 -8.75
CA LEU A 54 -1.39 18.32 -8.87
C LEU A 54 -0.08 18.40 -9.67
N GLU A 55 0.84 17.47 -9.48
CA GLU A 55 2.06 17.38 -10.29
C GLU A 55 1.76 17.16 -11.78
N MET A 56 0.66 16.46 -12.09
CA MET A 56 0.18 16.25 -13.45
C MET A 56 -0.67 17.42 -13.99
N ASN A 57 -0.85 18.50 -13.23
CA ASN A 57 -1.77 19.62 -13.49
C ASN A 57 -3.25 19.21 -13.60
N ASP A 58 -3.62 18.06 -13.04
CA ASP A 58 -5.02 17.64 -12.89
C ASP A 58 -5.59 18.16 -11.57
N VAL A 59 -5.96 19.43 -11.56
CA VAL A 59 -6.49 20.11 -10.36
C VAL A 59 -7.86 19.57 -9.98
N ASP A 60 -8.70 19.21 -10.95
CA ASP A 60 -10.05 18.70 -10.73
C ASP A 60 -9.99 17.33 -10.00
N GLY A 61 -9.11 16.43 -10.45
CA GLY A 61 -8.90 15.15 -9.81
C GLY A 61 -8.27 15.28 -8.41
N ALA A 62 -7.34 16.21 -8.24
CA ALA A 62 -6.74 16.50 -6.93
C ALA A 62 -7.78 17.04 -5.93
N MET A 63 -8.65 17.97 -6.35
CA MET A 63 -9.72 18.52 -5.50
C MET A 63 -10.66 17.43 -5.00
N ALA A 64 -11.10 16.52 -5.88
CA ALA A 64 -11.97 15.41 -5.51
C ALA A 64 -11.33 14.46 -4.49
N LEU A 65 -10.01 14.24 -4.56
CA LEU A 65 -9.27 13.44 -3.59
C LEU A 65 -9.09 14.17 -2.26
N LEU A 66 -8.75 15.46 -2.28
CA LEU A 66 -8.62 16.29 -1.08
C LEU A 66 -9.94 16.39 -0.32
N GLU A 67 -11.10 16.46 -1.00
CA GLU A 67 -12.41 16.43 -0.35
C GLU A 67 -12.64 15.11 0.41
N LYS A 68 -12.23 13.98 -0.15
CA LYS A 68 -12.29 12.69 0.56
C LYS A 68 -11.41 12.69 1.81
N VAL A 69 -10.19 13.24 1.71
CA VAL A 69 -9.31 13.43 2.87
C VAL A 69 -9.97 14.32 3.93
N MET A 70 -10.68 15.37 3.51
CA MET A 70 -11.42 16.25 4.42
C MET A 70 -12.56 15.55 5.17
N THR A 71 -13.20 14.57 4.53
CA THR A 71 -14.24 13.73 5.15
C THR A 71 -13.70 12.62 6.04
N SER A 72 -12.39 12.33 6.00
CA SER A 72 -11.75 11.31 6.85
C SER A 72 -11.84 11.65 8.35
N GLY A 73 -11.40 10.75 9.24
CA GLY A 73 -11.35 11.02 10.68
C GLY A 73 -10.10 11.78 11.13
N ASP A 74 -9.12 11.97 10.26
CA ASP A 74 -7.77 12.38 10.64
C ASP A 74 -7.61 13.92 10.61
N SER A 75 -7.50 14.54 11.78
CA SER A 75 -7.36 16.00 11.90
C SER A 75 -6.09 16.56 11.26
N ASN A 76 -5.00 15.80 11.24
CA ASN A 76 -3.72 16.27 10.69
C ASN A 76 -3.81 16.32 9.16
N LEU A 77 -4.30 15.24 8.56
CA LEU A 77 -4.50 15.17 7.11
C LEU A 77 -5.53 16.19 6.61
N LYS A 78 -6.57 16.48 7.40
CA LYS A 78 -7.51 17.56 7.11
C LYS A 78 -6.86 18.94 7.05
N SER A 79 -6.01 19.25 8.03
CA SER A 79 -5.32 20.54 8.06
C SER A 79 -4.44 20.72 6.84
N GLU A 80 -3.69 19.68 6.48
CA GLU A 80 -2.82 19.70 5.30
C GLU A 80 -3.64 19.79 4.00
N ALA A 81 -4.77 19.08 3.90
CA ALA A 81 -5.63 19.13 2.72
C ALA A 81 -6.23 20.53 2.52
N MET A 82 -6.63 21.19 3.61
CA MET A 82 -7.11 22.57 3.59
C MET A 82 -6.04 23.55 3.09
N GLU A 83 -4.79 23.44 3.56
CA GLU A 83 -3.69 24.28 3.07
C GLU A 83 -3.42 24.11 1.58
N ILE A 84 -3.54 22.88 1.07
CA ILE A 84 -3.38 22.61 -0.37
C ILE A 84 -4.56 23.22 -1.14
N MET A 85 -5.80 23.01 -0.70
CA MET A 85 -6.98 23.61 -1.33
C MET A 85 -6.90 25.15 -1.38
N GLU A 86 -6.43 25.80 -0.32
CA GLU A 86 -6.24 27.26 -0.29
C GLU A 86 -5.19 27.74 -1.29
N LYS A 87 -4.15 26.94 -1.59
CA LYS A 87 -3.12 27.28 -2.59
C LYS A 87 -3.60 27.11 -4.03
N LEU A 88 -4.64 26.31 -4.25
CA LEU A 88 -5.23 26.06 -5.57
C LEU A 88 -6.28 27.11 -5.94
N HIS A 89 -6.74 27.90 -4.97
CA HIS A 89 -7.71 28.97 -5.13
C HIS A 89 -7.05 30.29 -5.53
#